data_AF-A0A9E7L9K1-F1
#
_entry.id   AF-A0A9E7L9K1-F1
#
_cell.length_a   1.000
_cell.length_b   1.000
_cell.length_c   1.000
_cell.angle_alpha   90.00
_cell.angle_beta   90.00
_cell.angle_gamma   90.00
#
_symmetry.space_group_name_H-M   'P 1'
#
loop_
_entity.id
_entity.type
_entity.pdbx_description
1 polymer ?
#
loop_
_entity_poly.entity_id
_entity_poly.type
_entity_poly.pdbx_seq_one_letter_code
_entity_poly.pdbx_strand_id
1 'polypeptide(L)'
;MDQFPPTITYCVSLPFMIVHGGEDIVIDPSVSKLLYETASSEDKTFKLYPGMWHALTSGEPPESIDLVFSDIVAWLDRRRAAGEGSSRSEMERKSRHDNKHR
;
A
#
# COMPACT_ATOMS: atom_id res chain seq x y z
N MET A 1 -3.86 4.83 27.95
CA MET A 1 -3.90 4.75 26.48
C MET A 1 -2.65 5.45 25.99
N ASP A 2 -1.64 4.67 25.64
CA ASP A 2 -0.32 5.20 25.28
C ASP A 2 -0.42 5.93 23.94
N GLN A 3 -0.24 7.25 23.97
CA GLN A 3 -0.08 8.04 22.77
C GLN A 3 1.30 7.74 22.19
N PHE A 4 1.35 7.10 21.02
CA PHE A 4 2.59 6.97 20.27
C PHE A 4 3.17 8.37 20.01
N PRO A 5 4.49 8.59 20.19
CA PRO A 5 5.09 9.89 19.95
C PRO A 5 4.87 10.29 18.47
N PRO A 6 4.32 11.49 18.21
CA PRO A 6 3.91 11.92 16.86
C PRO A 6 5.06 12.02 15.85
N THR A 7 6.31 11.88 16.30
CA THR A 7 7.52 12.07 15.50
C THR A 7 7.86 10.90 14.57
N ILE A 8 7.43 9.67 14.86
CA ILE A 8 7.84 8.49 14.06
C ILE A 8 7.06 8.39 12.75
N THR A 9 5.76 8.71 12.76
CA THR A 9 4.90 8.60 11.58
C THR A 9 5.22 9.67 10.53
N TYR A 10 5.65 10.87 10.94
CA TYR A 10 6.04 11.95 10.03
C TYR A 10 7.15 11.55 9.04
N CYS A 11 8.06 10.66 9.42
CA CYS A 11 9.15 10.21 8.56
C CYS A 11 8.72 9.25 7.44
N VAL A 12 7.46 8.81 7.41
CA VAL A 12 6.93 7.93 6.35
C VAL A 12 6.55 8.76 5.13
N SER A 13 7.44 8.76 4.12
CA SER A 13 7.32 9.58 2.90
C SER A 13 7.05 8.79 1.62
N LEU A 14 7.23 7.46 1.63
CA LEU A 14 6.95 6.61 0.46
C LEU A 14 5.44 6.45 0.23
N PRO A 15 4.99 6.17 -0.99
CA PRO A 15 3.59 5.82 -1.24
C PRO A 15 3.15 4.58 -0.44
N PHE A 16 1.97 4.61 0.17
CA PHE A 16 1.44 3.48 0.93
C PHE A 16 -0.08 3.38 0.94
N MET A 17 -0.59 2.19 1.22
CA MET A 17 -2.00 1.92 1.48
C MET A 17 -2.16 1.27 2.83
N ILE A 18 -3.15 1.73 3.60
CA ILE A 18 -3.61 1.09 4.83
C ILE A 18 -4.99 0.50 4.56
N VAL A 19 -5.15 -0.78 4.89
CA VAL A 19 -6.42 -1.49 4.91
C VAL A 19 -6.73 -1.87 6.36
N HIS A 20 -7.96 -1.65 6.81
CA HIS A 20 -8.33 -1.91 8.20
C HIS A 20 -9.80 -2.36 8.32
N GLY A 21 -10.07 -3.34 9.19
CA GLY A 21 -11.43 -3.82 9.46
C GLY A 21 -12.19 -2.88 10.38
N GLY A 22 -13.42 -2.51 10.01
CA GLY A 22 -14.23 -1.56 10.79
C GLY A 22 -14.58 -2.06 12.19
N GLU A 23 -14.66 -3.38 12.37
CA GLU A 23 -15.00 -4.05 13.63
C GLU A 23 -13.77 -4.79 14.22
N ASP A 24 -12.55 -4.38 13.85
CA ASP A 24 -11.33 -4.94 14.42
C ASP A 24 -11.23 -4.60 15.92
N ILE A 25 -11.37 -5.62 16.77
CA ILE A 25 -11.21 -5.50 18.23
C ILE A 25 -9.79 -5.83 18.71
N VAL A 26 -8.92 -6.34 17.82
CA VAL A 26 -7.53 -6.69 18.13
C VAL A 26 -6.66 -5.44 18.05
N ILE A 27 -6.87 -4.63 17.01
CA ILE A 27 -6.16 -3.35 16.82
C ILE A 27 -7.18 -2.25 16.56
N ASP A 28 -7.13 -1.19 17.36
CA ASP A 28 -8.02 -0.03 17.20
C ASP A 28 -7.77 0.70 15.85
N PRO A 29 -8.81 0.94 15.03
CA PRO A 29 -8.69 1.66 13.75
C PRO A 29 -8.09 3.06 13.88
N SER A 30 -8.17 3.70 15.05
CA SER A 30 -7.58 5.01 15.32
C SER A 30 -6.06 5.03 15.13
N VAL A 31 -5.36 3.91 15.36
CA VAL A 31 -3.91 3.81 15.12
C VAL A 31 -3.60 3.93 13.63
N SER A 32 -4.39 3.24 12.80
CA SER A 32 -4.28 3.32 11.34
C SER A 32 -4.61 4.71 10.82
N LYS A 33 -5.66 5.33 11.39
CA LYS A 33 -6.04 6.70 11.08
C LYS A 33 -4.95 7.71 11.46
N LEU A 34 -4.33 7.56 12.63
CA LEU A 34 -3.25 8.42 13.07
C LEU A 34 -2.06 8.37 12.10
N LEU A 35 -1.62 7.18 11.69
CA LEU A 35 -0.56 7.03 10.69
C LEU A 35 -0.93 7.73 9.38
N TYR A 36 -2.15 7.51 8.88
CA TYR A 36 -2.63 8.17 7.66
C TYR A 36 -2.59 9.70 7.78
N GLU A 37 -3.04 10.26 8.89
CA GLU A 37 -3.11 11.71 9.08
C GLU A 37 -1.71 12.33 9.24
N THR A 38 -0.80 11.64 9.93
CA THR A 38 0.50 12.22 10.33
C THR A 38 1.67 11.91 9.39
N ALA A 39 1.55 10.91 8.52
CA ALA A 39 2.61 10.59 7.55
C ALA A 39 2.83 11.74 6.54
N SER A 40 4.08 11.99 6.17
CA SER A 40 4.44 13.02 5.18
C SER A 40 4.22 12.60 3.72
N SER A 41 3.94 11.32 3.46
CA SER A 41 3.65 10.81 2.13
C SER A 41 2.50 11.57 1.46
N GLU A 42 2.75 12.04 0.24
CA GLU A 42 1.74 12.68 -0.62
C GLU A 42 0.79 11.66 -1.25
N ASP A 43 1.27 10.41 -1.39
CA ASP A 43 0.56 9.34 -2.08
C ASP A 43 0.18 8.21 -1.11
N LYS A 44 -0.76 8.54 -0.23
CA LYS A 44 -1.26 7.64 0.81
C LYS A 44 -2.75 7.37 0.65
N THR A 45 -3.17 6.16 0.96
CA THR A 45 -4.59 5.74 0.90
C THR A 45 -4.97 5.02 2.18
N PHE A 46 -6.11 5.37 2.76
CA PHE A 46 -6.71 4.64 3.88
C PHE A 46 -8.06 4.08 3.47
N LYS A 47 -8.25 2.77 3.65
CA LYS A 47 -9.50 2.09 3.34
C LYS A 47 -9.97 1.28 4.55
N LEU A 48 -11.09 1.71 5.12
CA LEU A 48 -11.80 1.02 6.19
C LEU A 48 -12.87 0.11 5.57
N TYR A 49 -12.97 -1.14 6.03
CA TYR A 49 -13.96 -2.10 5.57
C TYR A 49 -14.99 -2.39 6.69
N PRO A 50 -16.18 -1.75 6.66
CA PRO A 50 -17.20 -1.96 7.69
C PRO A 50 -17.60 -3.43 7.81
N GLY A 51 -17.76 -3.92 9.05
CA GLY A 51 -18.15 -5.30 9.32
C GLY A 51 -17.02 -6.34 9.26
N MET A 52 -15.85 -5.98 8.73
CA MET A 52 -14.67 -6.85 8.72
C MET A 52 -13.83 -6.64 9.99
N TRP A 53 -13.16 -7.70 10.43
CA TRP A 53 -12.31 -7.78 11.61
C TRP A 53 -10.82 -7.69 11.19
N HIS A 54 -9.93 -8.27 12.00
CA HIS A 54 -8.48 -8.12 11.90
C HIS A 54 -7.85 -8.76 10.65
N ALA A 55 -8.31 -9.95 10.25
CA ALA A 55 -7.60 -10.81 9.30
C ALA A 55 -8.10 -10.66 7.85
N LEU A 56 -8.07 -9.44 7.33
CA LEU A 56 -8.68 -9.07 6.02
C LEU A 56 -8.27 -9.92 4.82
N THR A 57 -7.12 -10.59 4.85
CA THR A 57 -6.57 -11.37 3.73
C THR A 57 -6.73 -12.88 3.87
N SER A 58 -7.28 -13.38 4.99
CA SER A 58 -7.36 -14.82 5.24
C SER A 58 -8.42 -15.30 6.23
N GLY A 59 -8.93 -14.43 7.11
CA GLY A 59 -9.89 -14.77 8.17
C GLY A 59 -11.29 -14.21 7.98
N GLU A 60 -11.59 -13.66 6.81
CA GLU A 60 -12.87 -13.08 6.44
C GLU A 60 -13.61 -13.99 5.44
N PRO A 61 -14.92 -13.77 5.18
CA PRO A 61 -15.62 -14.46 4.10
C PRO A 61 -14.89 -14.32 2.75
N PRO A 62 -14.90 -15.34 1.88
CA PRO A 62 -14.16 -15.31 0.60
C PRO A 62 -14.42 -14.07 -0.23
N GLU A 63 -15.68 -13.62 -0.31
CA GLU A 63 -16.06 -12.44 -1.08
C GLU A 63 -15.42 -11.16 -0.54
N SER A 64 -15.27 -11.07 0.78
CA SER A 64 -14.63 -9.94 1.45
C SER A 64 -13.11 -9.97 1.24
N ILE A 65 -12.50 -11.15 1.27
CA ILE A 65 -11.08 -11.35 0.95
C ILE A 65 -10.80 -10.94 -0.49
N ASP A 66 -11.63 -11.39 -1.44
CA ASP A 66 -11.51 -11.06 -2.86
C ASP A 66 -11.64 -9.56 -3.11
N LEU A 67 -12.56 -8.89 -2.42
CA LEU A 67 -12.71 -7.44 -2.45
C LEU A 67 -11.43 -6.73 -1.98
N VAL A 68 -10.88 -7.13 -0.83
CA VAL A 68 -9.65 -6.54 -0.27
C VAL A 68 -8.47 -6.72 -1.22
N PHE A 69 -8.30 -7.92 -1.79
CA PHE A 69 -7.23 -8.17 -2.76
C PHE A 69 -7.42 -7.37 -4.06
N SER A 70 -8.64 -7.28 -4.57
CA SER A 70 -8.97 -6.47 -5.76
C SER A 70 -8.58 -5.00 -5.56
N ASP A 71 -8.89 -4.44 -4.39
CA ASP A 71 -8.54 -3.08 -4.03
C ASP A 71 -7.02 -2.85 -3.92
N ILE A 72 -6.29 -3.79 -3.31
CA ILE A 72 -4.83 -3.74 -3.21
C ILE A 72 -4.19 -3.80 -4.61
N VAL A 73 -4.62 -4.73 -5.45
CA VAL A 73 -4.10 -4.87 -6.82
C VAL A 73 -4.38 -3.62 -7.64
N ALA A 74 -5.61 -3.11 -7.60
CA ALA A 74 -5.97 -1.88 -8.30
C ALA A 74 -5.15 -0.67 -7.81
N TRP A 75 -4.83 -0.62 -6.52
CA TRP A 75 -3.96 0.43 -5.96
C TRP A 75 -2.53 0.33 -6.48
N LEU A 76 -1.98 -0.89 -6.57
CA LEU A 76 -0.65 -1.13 -7.13
C LEU A 76 -0.59 -0.79 -8.63
N ASP A 77 -1.57 -1.23 -9.41
CA ASP A 77 -1.58 -1.03 -10.86
C ASP A 77 -1.60 0.44 -11.27
N ARG A 78 -2.34 1.29 -10.53
CA ARG A 78 -2.32 2.75 -10.76
C ARG A 78 -0.92 3.37 -10.66
N ARG A 79 -0.04 2.80 -9.83
CA ARG A 79 1.32 3.30 -9.61
C ARG A 79 2.34 2.65 -10.54
N ARG A 80 2.07 1.42 -10.98
CA ARG A 80 2.84 0.79 -12.06
C ARG A 80 2.72 1.61 -13.35
N ALA A 81 1.49 1.96 -13.74
CA ALA A 81 1.22 2.75 -14.94
C ALA A 81 1.84 4.17 -14.87
N ALA A 82 1.82 4.82 -13.70
CA ALA A 82 2.44 6.13 -13.51
C ALA A 82 3.98 6.11 -13.65
N GLY A 83 4.62 4.93 -13.48
CA GLY A 83 6.07 4.73 -13.63
C GLY A 83 6.54 4.40 -15.06
N GLU A 84 5.63 4.28 -16.03
CA GLU A 84 5.95 3.83 -17.40
C GLU A 84 6.69 4.88 -18.26
N GLY A 85 7.05 6.03 -17.70
CA GLY A 85 7.94 7.00 -18.34
C GLY A 85 9.41 6.53 -18.48
N SER A 86 9.77 5.32 -18.01
CA SER A 86 11.15 4.82 -18.06
C SER A 86 11.26 3.29 -18.23
N SER A 87 10.48 2.68 -19.12
CA SER A 87 10.65 1.26 -19.47
C SER A 87 11.57 1.07 -20.68
N ARG A 88 12.87 1.34 -20.49
CA ARG A 88 13.86 0.69 -21.37
C ARG A 88 13.90 -0.78 -20.98
N SER A 89 13.35 -1.65 -21.83
CA SER A 89 13.25 -3.08 -21.52
C SER A 89 14.62 -3.66 -21.17
N GLU A 90 14.67 -4.66 -20.29
CA GLU A 90 15.93 -5.33 -19.95
C GLU A 90 16.64 -5.87 -21.19
N MET A 91 15.87 -6.24 -22.22
CA MET A 91 16.36 -6.67 -23.53
C MET A 91 17.11 -5.53 -24.26
N GLU A 92 16.60 -4.30 -24.22
CA GLU A 92 17.28 -3.14 -24.80
C GLU A 92 18.51 -2.70 -24.00
N ARG A 93 18.58 -3.00 -22.70
CA ARG A 93 19.76 -2.74 -21.87
C ARG A 93 20.90 -3.71 -22.23
N LYS A 94 20.56 -4.97 -22.55
CA LYS A 94 21.52 -6.00 -22.99
C LYS A 94 22.09 -5.73 -24.38
N SER A 95 21.26 -5.39 -25.38
CA SER A 95 21.76 -5.19 -26.76
C SER A 95 22.77 -4.03 -26.90
N ARG A 96 22.65 -3.00 -26.05
CA ARG A 96 23.62 -1.90 -25.98
C ARG A 96 24.99 -2.30 -25.42
N HIS A 97 25.05 -3.32 -24.55
CA HIS A 97 26.30 -3.79 -24.00
C HIS A 97 27.04 -4.67 -25.02
N ASP A 98 26.30 -5.51 -25.75
CA ASP A 98 26.87 -6.38 -26.79
C ASP A 98 27.44 -5.59 -27.97
N ASN A 99 26.77 -4.49 -28.36
CA ASN A 99 27.24 -3.64 -29.46
C ASN A 99 28.46 -2.76 -29.08
N LYS A 100 28.86 -2.74 -27.80
CA LYS A 100 30.03 -1.99 -27.30
C LYS A 100 31.29 -2.86 -27.23
N HIS A 101 31.16 -4.17 -27.46
CA HIS A 101 32.25 -5.14 -27.47
C HIS A 101 32.51 -5.72 -28.85
N ARG A 102 32.10 -5.01 -29.91
CA ARG A 102 32.36 -5.38 -31.30
C ARG A 102 33.31 -4.39 -31.97
#